data_AF-A0A936E867-F1
#
_entry.id   AF-A0A936E867-F1
#
_cell.length_a   1.000
_cell.length_b   1.000
_cell.length_c   1.000
_cell.angle_alpha   90.00
_cell.angle_beta   90.00
_cell.angle_gamma   90.00
#
_symmetry.space_group_name_H-M   'P 1'
#
loop_
_entity.id
_entity.type
_entity.pdbx_description
1 polymer ?
#
loop_
_entity_poly.entity_id
_entity_poly.type
_entity_poly.pdbx_seq_one_letter_code
_entity_poly.pdbx_strand_id
1 'polypeptide(L)'
;MRLLRQEGYITADEYDLALRQPLRYSANPYPIRAAHFVMMVQSALDDLYTPEMLYESGGLIVRTTLNLDWQTAAEDTVSHQLERLNDPNYAGIGSQADNAAVVALDPATGEIVVLVGSPDFFDNDISGAINMAVQPRQPAPRSSPSSMPWGWSHKRARHQRVSRPPPCS
;
A
#
# COMPACT_ATOMS: atom_id res chain seq x y z
N MET A 1 -27.51 -1.51 31.30
CA MET A 1 -27.96 -2.43 32.38
C MET A 1 -28.79 -1.76 33.46
N ARG A 2 -28.35 -0.66 34.11
CA ARG A 2 -29.11 -0.03 35.21
C ARG A 2 -30.49 0.50 34.81
N LEU A 3 -30.57 1.18 33.66
CA LEU A 3 -31.83 1.67 33.09
C LEU A 3 -32.80 0.53 32.73
N LEU A 4 -32.28 -0.56 32.15
CA LEU A 4 -33.11 -1.74 31.80
C LEU A 4 -33.74 -2.40 33.03
N ARG A 5 -33.04 -2.41 34.17
CA ARG A 5 -33.58 -2.90 35.45
C ARG A 5 -34.65 -1.96 36.03
N GLN A 6 -34.42 -0.65 35.95
CA GLN A 6 -35.38 0.35 36.46
C GLN A 6 -36.69 0.35 35.68
N GLU A 7 -36.60 0.12 34.37
CA GLU A 7 -37.75 0.01 33.47
C GLU A 7 -38.38 -1.40 33.44
N GLY A 8 -37.89 -2.33 34.26
CA GLY A 8 -38.48 -3.67 34.43
C GLY A 8 -38.21 -4.67 33.30
N TYR A 9 -37.34 -4.34 32.34
CA TYR A 9 -36.98 -5.23 31.22
C TYR A 9 -36.07 -6.40 31.62
N ILE A 10 -35.40 -6.32 32.78
CA ILE A 10 -34.56 -7.39 33.33
C ILE A 10 -34.79 -7.50 34.84
N THR A 11 -34.71 -8.73 35.35
CA THR A 11 -34.79 -9.05 36.77
C THR A 11 -33.51 -8.65 37.52
N ALA A 12 -33.57 -8.62 38.85
CA ALA A 12 -32.39 -8.34 39.68
C ALA A 12 -31.28 -9.40 39.48
N ASP A 13 -31.69 -10.66 39.33
CA ASP A 13 -30.75 -11.78 39.12
C ASP A 13 -30.08 -11.68 37.75
N GLU A 14 -30.83 -11.32 36.69
CA GLU A 14 -30.27 -11.09 35.34
C GLU A 14 -29.34 -9.87 35.31
N TYR A 15 -29.65 -8.81 36.05
CA TYR A 15 -28.77 -7.65 36.20
C TYR A 15 -27.43 -8.03 36.84
N ASP A 16 -27.46 -8.81 37.92
CA ASP A 16 -26.26 -9.25 38.62
C ASP A 16 -25.45 -10.27 37.81
N LEU A 17 -26.12 -11.11 37.01
CA LEU A 17 -25.47 -12.02 36.06
C LEU A 17 -24.78 -11.24 34.92
N ALA A 18 -25.46 -10.25 34.35
CA ALA A 18 -24.93 -9.43 33.27
C ALA A 18 -23.71 -8.60 33.71
N LEU A 19 -23.68 -8.10 34.95
CA LEU A 19 -22.52 -7.40 35.49
C LEU A 19 -21.29 -8.31 35.68
N ARG A 20 -21.50 -9.61 35.87
CA ARG A 20 -20.43 -10.59 36.08
C ARG A 20 -19.96 -11.23 34.77
N GLN A 21 -20.66 -11.02 33.67
CA GLN A 21 -20.22 -11.52 32.36
C GLN A 21 -19.02 -10.71 31.86
N PRO A 22 -17.88 -11.35 31.58
CA PRO A 22 -16.75 -10.67 30.96
C PRO A 22 -17.13 -10.23 29.54
N LEU A 23 -16.84 -8.96 29.23
CA LEU A 23 -17.04 -8.42 27.89
C LEU A 23 -16.12 -9.13 26.90
N ARG A 24 -16.69 -9.99 26.06
CA ARG A 24 -15.98 -10.61 24.94
C ARG A 24 -16.04 -9.64 23.76
N TYR A 25 -15.03 -8.80 23.65
CA TYR A 25 -14.81 -8.02 22.45
C TYR A 25 -14.37 -8.98 21.34
N SER A 26 -15.19 -9.12 20.29
CA SER A 26 -14.70 -9.73 19.06
C SER A 26 -13.76 -8.70 18.41
N ALA A 27 -12.46 -8.85 18.67
CA ALA A 27 -11.42 -8.03 18.05
C ALA A 27 -11.08 -8.55 16.65
N ASN A 28 -12.03 -9.17 15.93
CA ASN A 28 -11.74 -9.60 14.57
C ASN A 28 -11.76 -8.34 13.72
N PRO A 29 -10.60 -7.79 13.31
CA PRO A 29 -10.60 -6.68 12.38
C PRO A 29 -11.25 -7.22 11.12
N TYR A 30 -12.23 -6.51 10.58
CA TYR A 30 -12.67 -6.84 9.23
C TYR A 30 -11.40 -6.80 8.35
N PRO A 31 -11.09 -7.87 7.60
CA PRO A 31 -9.91 -7.88 6.77
C PRO A 31 -10.04 -6.75 5.75
N ILE A 32 -9.22 -5.71 5.90
CA ILE A 32 -9.20 -4.57 4.99
C ILE A 32 -8.46 -5.04 3.75
N ARG A 33 -9.20 -5.22 2.66
CA ARG A 33 -8.61 -5.46 1.34
C ARG A 33 -7.98 -4.18 0.84
N ALA A 34 -6.79 -4.27 0.24
CA ALA A 34 -6.07 -3.11 -0.29
C ALA A 34 -5.84 -2.00 0.75
N ALA A 35 -5.34 -2.35 1.94
CA ALA A 35 -5.22 -1.41 3.06
C ALA A 35 -4.48 -0.11 2.71
N HIS A 36 -3.40 -0.18 1.93
CA HIS A 36 -2.67 1.01 1.43
C HIS A 36 -3.55 1.96 0.63
N PHE A 37 -4.42 1.42 -0.22
CA PHE A 37 -5.32 2.24 -1.04
C PHE A 37 -6.45 2.83 -0.19
N VAL A 38 -7.01 2.05 0.74
CA VAL A 38 -8.04 2.53 1.67
C VAL A 38 -7.51 3.68 2.52
N MET A 39 -6.30 3.56 3.07
CA MET A 39 -5.66 4.63 3.85
C MET A 39 -5.37 5.87 3.00
N MET A 40 -4.95 5.69 1.74
CA MET A 40 -4.76 6.81 0.81
C MET A 40 -6.07 7.56 0.55
N VAL A 41 -7.16 6.83 0.29
CA VAL A 41 -8.48 7.43 0.07
C VAL A 41 -8.98 8.11 1.35
N GLN A 42 -8.80 7.49 2.51
CA GLN A 42 -9.18 8.09 3.78
C GLN A 42 -8.44 9.40 4.03
N SER A 43 -7.11 9.42 3.85
CA SER A 43 -6.32 10.65 3.99
C SER A 43 -6.79 11.74 3.02
N ALA A 44 -7.10 11.38 1.77
CA ALA A 44 -7.62 12.34 0.80
C ALA A 44 -9.02 12.89 1.17
N LEU A 45 -9.85 12.07 1.83
CA LEU A 45 -11.17 12.51 2.30
C LEU A 45 -11.05 13.39 3.54
N ASP A 46 -10.14 13.09 4.46
CA ASP A 46 -9.89 13.89 5.65
C ASP A 46 -9.41 15.32 5.28
N ASP A 47 -8.66 15.45 4.18
CA ASP A 47 -8.24 16.75 3.64
C ASP A 47 -9.40 17.54 3.00
N LEU A 48 -10.44 16.86 2.52
CA LEU A 48 -11.55 17.46 1.78
C LEU A 48 -12.79 17.71 2.64
N TYR A 49 -13.01 16.89 3.67
CA TYR A 49 -14.21 16.90 4.50
C TYR A 49 -13.87 17.11 5.96
N THR A 50 -14.46 18.13 6.59
CA THR A 50 -14.41 18.28 8.03
C THR A 50 -15.33 17.27 8.71
N PRO A 51 -15.04 16.85 9.96
CA PRO A 51 -15.86 15.92 10.70
C PRO A 51 -17.33 16.36 10.78
N GLU A 52 -17.58 17.66 10.97
CA GLU A 52 -18.92 18.23 11.09
C GLU A 52 -19.78 17.97 9.85
N MET A 53 -19.20 18.13 8.65
CA MET A 53 -19.91 17.87 7.38
C MET A 53 -20.27 16.40 7.21
N LEU A 54 -19.43 15.49 7.69
CA LEU A 54 -19.69 14.04 7.64
C LEU A 54 -20.80 13.63 8.61
N TYR A 55 -20.87 14.25 9.79
CA TYR A 55 -21.94 14.00 10.76
C TYR A 55 -23.30 14.51 10.25
N GLU A 56 -23.33 15.71 9.66
CA GLU A 56 -24.57 16.29 9.14
C GLU A 56 -25.13 15.54 7.92
N SER A 57 -24.25 14.96 7.09
CA SER A 57 -24.64 14.18 5.91
C SER A 57 -25.04 12.74 6.20
N GLY A 58 -24.86 12.25 7.44
CA GLY A 58 -25.16 10.87 7.82
C GLY A 58 -24.15 9.84 7.30
N GLY A 59 -22.95 10.28 6.91
CA GLY A 59 -21.86 9.45 6.41
C GLY A 59 -21.69 9.48 4.88
N LEU A 60 -20.56 8.93 4.41
CA LEU A 60 -20.16 8.92 3.00
C LEU A 60 -20.02 7.48 2.48
N ILE A 61 -20.59 7.21 1.30
CA ILE A 61 -20.34 5.98 0.53
C ILE A 61 -19.38 6.33 -0.60
N VAL A 62 -18.17 5.77 -0.54
CA VAL A 62 -17.10 6.04 -1.51
C VAL A 62 -17.00 4.86 -2.46
N ARG A 63 -17.15 5.12 -3.76
CA ARG A 63 -16.88 4.14 -4.82
C ARG A 63 -15.58 4.53 -5.51
N THR A 64 -14.66 3.59 -5.62
CA THR A 64 -13.30 3.82 -6.13
C THR A 64 -13.08 3.06 -7.44
N THR A 65 -11.98 3.37 -8.12
CA THR A 65 -11.54 2.78 -9.39
C THR A 65 -10.75 1.48 -9.21
N LEU A 66 -10.52 1.08 -7.96
CA LEU A 66 -9.71 -0.09 -7.62
C LEU A 66 -10.37 -1.38 -8.14
N ASN A 67 -9.61 -2.16 -8.90
CA ASN A 67 -10.03 -3.50 -9.30
C ASN A 67 -9.51 -4.52 -8.28
N LEU A 68 -10.41 -5.15 -7.52
CA LEU A 68 -10.04 -6.08 -6.46
C LEU A 68 -9.34 -7.35 -7.00
N ASP A 69 -9.76 -7.86 -8.16
CA ASP A 69 -9.15 -9.07 -8.72
C ASP A 69 -7.69 -8.80 -9.13
N TRP A 70 -7.44 -7.63 -9.72
CA TRP A 70 -6.09 -7.20 -10.12
C TRP A 70 -5.24 -6.84 -8.92
N GLN A 71 -5.85 -6.25 -7.88
CA GLN A 71 -5.19 -5.96 -6.62
C GLN A 71 -4.67 -7.26 -5.98
N THR A 72 -5.54 -8.27 -5.84
CA THR A 72 -5.13 -9.57 -5.26
C THR A 72 -4.04 -10.23 -6.10
N ALA A 73 -4.17 -10.21 -7.43
CA ALA A 73 -3.12 -10.74 -8.30
C ALA A 73 -1.77 -9.99 -8.15
N ALA A 74 -1.81 -8.68 -7.92
CA ALA A 74 -0.60 -7.88 -7.68
C ALA A 74 0.02 -8.16 -6.31
N GLU A 75 -0.79 -8.28 -5.26
CA GLU A 75 -0.36 -8.68 -3.92
C GLU A 75 0.32 -10.05 -3.95
N ASP A 76 -0.29 -11.05 -4.60
CA ASP A 76 0.30 -12.38 -4.78
C ASP A 76 1.61 -12.34 -5.57
N THR A 77 1.66 -11.52 -6.64
CA THR A 77 2.87 -11.36 -7.46
C THR A 77 4.01 -10.73 -6.66
N VAL A 78 3.71 -9.75 -5.81
CA VAL A 78 4.70 -9.12 -4.93
C VAL A 78 5.26 -10.13 -3.94
N SER A 79 4.39 -10.90 -3.28
CA SER A 79 4.79 -11.94 -2.32
C SER A 79 5.71 -12.98 -2.98
N HIS A 80 5.28 -13.56 -4.11
CA HIS A 80 6.09 -14.53 -4.84
C HIS A 80 7.42 -13.94 -5.32
N GLN A 81 7.43 -12.66 -5.72
CA GLN A 81 8.66 -12.01 -6.17
C GLN A 81 9.66 -11.80 -5.03
N LEU A 82 9.20 -11.42 -3.85
CA LEU A 82 10.06 -11.27 -2.67
C LEU A 82 10.63 -12.61 -2.21
N GLU A 83 9.80 -13.66 -2.16
CA GLU A 83 10.25 -15.03 -1.89
C GLU A 83 11.37 -15.45 -2.84
N ARG A 84 11.16 -15.22 -4.15
CA ARG A 84 12.13 -15.53 -5.18
C ARG A 84 13.43 -14.73 -5.04
N LEU A 85 13.37 -13.45 -4.67
CA LEU A 85 14.56 -12.61 -4.47
C LEU A 85 15.36 -12.99 -3.22
N ASN A 86 14.69 -13.57 -2.22
CA ASN A 86 15.32 -14.02 -0.98
C ASN A 86 15.76 -15.49 -1.04
N ASP A 87 15.36 -16.25 -2.06
CA ASP A 87 15.87 -17.59 -2.32
C ASP A 87 17.37 -17.54 -2.70
N PRO A 88 18.27 -18.13 -1.89
CA PRO A 88 19.70 -18.15 -2.16
C PRO A 88 20.06 -18.86 -3.47
N ASN A 89 19.24 -19.80 -3.93
CA ASN A 89 19.44 -20.52 -5.18
C ASN A 89 19.14 -19.65 -6.41
N TYR A 90 18.32 -18.61 -6.24
CA TYR A 90 17.90 -17.72 -7.31
C TYR A 90 18.77 -16.46 -7.39
N ALA A 91 18.98 -15.77 -6.26
CA ALA A 91 19.64 -14.46 -6.22
C ALA A 91 21.11 -14.51 -5.72
N GLY A 92 21.62 -15.68 -5.32
CA GLY A 92 22.95 -15.83 -4.72
C GLY A 92 22.94 -15.61 -3.21
N ILE A 93 23.75 -14.69 -2.68
CA ILE A 93 23.59 -14.22 -1.30
C ILE A 93 22.27 -13.43 -1.28
N GLY A 94 21.19 -14.05 -0.79
CA GLY A 94 19.81 -13.54 -0.88
C GLY A 94 19.69 -12.04 -0.70
N SER A 95 18.82 -11.41 -1.51
CA SER A 95 18.79 -9.95 -1.69
C SER A 95 18.37 -9.17 -0.43
N GLN A 96 17.91 -9.86 0.63
CA GLN A 96 17.29 -9.27 1.83
C GLN A 96 16.26 -8.21 1.45
N ALA A 97 15.39 -8.58 0.51
CA ALA A 97 14.32 -7.73 0.03
C ALA A 97 13.10 -7.90 0.94
N ASP A 98 12.87 -6.91 1.78
CA ASP A 98 11.80 -6.95 2.80
C ASP A 98 10.55 -6.15 2.37
N ASN A 99 10.66 -5.37 1.30
CA ASN A 99 9.59 -4.47 0.88
C ASN A 99 9.53 -4.30 -0.64
N ALA A 100 8.32 -4.10 -1.16
CA ALA A 100 8.04 -3.91 -2.57
C ALA A 100 6.72 -3.13 -2.73
N ALA A 101 6.63 -2.37 -3.82
CA ALA A 101 5.43 -1.63 -4.17
C ALA A 101 5.10 -1.78 -5.65
N VAL A 102 3.81 -1.76 -5.96
CA VAL A 102 3.25 -1.83 -7.31
C VAL A 102 2.14 -0.81 -7.44
N VAL A 103 2.16 -0.05 -8.53
CA VAL A 103 1.07 0.85 -8.92
C VAL A 103 0.73 0.54 -10.36
N ALA A 104 -0.55 0.32 -10.63
CA ALA A 104 -1.06 0.27 -12.00
C ALA A 104 -2.08 1.39 -12.19
N LEU A 105 -1.96 2.05 -13.34
CA LEU A 105 -2.80 3.17 -13.75
C LEU A 105 -3.50 2.81 -15.06
N ASP A 106 -4.75 3.24 -15.22
CA ASP A 106 -5.37 3.31 -16.55
C ASP A 106 -4.69 4.44 -17.35
N PRO A 107 -4.06 4.15 -18.50
CA PRO A 107 -3.36 5.17 -19.28
C PRO A 107 -4.28 6.20 -19.94
N ALA A 108 -5.56 5.89 -20.11
CA ALA A 108 -6.53 6.79 -20.74
C ALA A 108 -7.11 7.79 -19.73
N THR A 109 -7.40 7.35 -18.51
CA THR A 109 -8.03 8.18 -17.47
C THR A 109 -7.05 8.68 -16.41
N GLY A 110 -5.90 8.02 -16.25
CA GLY A 110 -4.96 8.27 -15.16
C GLY A 110 -5.42 7.69 -13.82
N GLU A 111 -6.50 6.91 -13.80
CA GLU A 111 -7.06 6.35 -12.57
C GLU A 111 -6.18 5.23 -12.01
N ILE A 112 -6.05 5.19 -10.68
CA ILE A 112 -5.35 4.10 -10.00
C ILE A 112 -6.27 2.88 -9.98
N VAL A 113 -5.82 1.79 -10.61
CA VAL A 113 -6.56 0.51 -10.68
C VAL A 113 -6.00 -0.53 -9.72
N VAL A 114 -4.71 -0.41 -9.36
CA VAL A 114 -4.00 -1.26 -8.38
C VAL A 114 -3.01 -0.40 -7.60
N LEU A 115 -2.94 -0.61 -6.29
CA LEU A 115 -1.95 0.03 -5.43
C LEU A 115 -1.53 -0.91 -4.29
N VAL A 116 -0.30 -1.39 -4.36
CA VAL A 116 0.38 -2.16 -3.31
C VAL A 116 1.53 -1.31 -2.79
N GLY A 117 1.48 -0.94 -1.52
CA GLY A 117 2.51 -0.13 -0.87
C GLY A 117 3.57 -0.94 -0.13
N SER A 118 3.26 -2.17 0.25
CA SER A 118 4.13 -3.13 0.93
C SER A 118 3.57 -4.54 0.70
N PRO A 119 4.35 -5.61 0.93
CA PRO A 119 3.84 -6.98 0.82
C PRO A 119 2.80 -7.33 1.90
N ASP A 120 2.97 -6.81 3.12
CA ASP A 120 1.99 -6.89 4.19
C ASP A 120 1.85 -5.51 4.84
N PHE A 121 0.63 -5.03 4.98
CA PHE A 121 0.33 -3.73 5.61
C PHE A 121 0.41 -3.81 7.14
N PHE A 122 0.07 -4.96 7.72
CA PHE A 122 -0.03 -5.14 9.18
C PHE A 122 1.28 -5.66 9.81
N ASP A 123 2.27 -5.99 8.99
CA ASP A 123 3.59 -6.41 9.44
C ASP A 123 4.44 -5.20 9.87
N ASN A 124 4.71 -5.10 11.17
CA ASN A 124 5.52 -4.02 11.73
C ASN A 124 7.03 -4.22 11.51
N ASP A 125 7.50 -5.45 11.35
CA ASP A 125 8.93 -5.77 11.24
C ASP A 125 9.51 -5.19 9.94
N ILE A 126 8.71 -5.18 8.87
CA ILE A 126 9.06 -4.58 7.57
C ILE A 126 8.58 -3.12 7.41
N SER A 127 8.02 -2.53 8.47
CA SER A 127 7.31 -1.25 8.41
C SER A 127 6.21 -1.22 7.34
N GLY A 128 5.37 -2.27 7.35
CA GLY A 128 4.36 -2.56 6.34
C GLY A 128 3.31 -1.46 6.13
N ALA A 129 2.97 -0.71 7.17
CA ALA A 129 2.05 0.42 7.04
C ALA A 129 2.59 1.57 6.17
N ILE A 130 3.90 1.58 5.88
CA ILE A 130 4.51 2.57 4.99
C ILE A 130 4.14 2.24 3.55
N ASN A 131 3.41 3.14 2.91
CA ASN A 131 3.12 3.03 1.49
C ASN A 131 4.35 3.39 0.64
N MET A 132 5.09 2.36 0.20
CA MET A 132 6.29 2.55 -0.59
C MET A 132 6.03 3.07 -2.01
N ALA A 133 4.78 3.05 -2.49
CA ALA A 133 4.41 3.56 -3.80
C ALA A 133 4.48 5.09 -3.90
N VAL A 134 4.28 5.79 -2.79
CA VAL A 134 4.24 7.27 -2.73
C VAL A 134 5.45 7.88 -2.04
N GLN A 135 6.30 7.04 -1.43
CA GLN A 135 7.41 7.54 -0.62
C GLN A 135 8.57 8.04 -1.50
N PRO A 136 9.13 9.25 -1.24
CA PRO A 136 10.27 9.74 -1.99
C PRO A 136 11.47 8.81 -1.82
N ARG A 137 11.97 8.26 -2.92
CA ARG A 137 13.23 7.51 -2.97
C ARG A 137 14.15 8.13 -3.98
N GLN A 138 15.46 7.92 -3.80
CA GLN A 138 16.43 8.33 -4.81
C GLN A 138 16.01 7.68 -6.14
N PRO A 139 15.69 8.48 -7.17
CA PRO A 139 15.45 7.91 -8.47
C PRO A 139 16.73 7.17 -8.87
N ALA A 140 16.61 5.90 -9.27
CA ALA A 140 17.71 5.22 -9.92
C ALA A 140 18.27 6.13 -11.03
N PRO A 141 19.58 6.10 -11.33
CA PRO A 141 20.17 6.94 -12.36
C PRO A 141 19.36 6.79 -13.65
N ARG A 142 18.67 7.86 -13.99
CA ARG A 142 17.65 7.88 -15.03
C ARG A 142 18.36 7.91 -16.38
N SER A 143 18.39 6.78 -17.08
CA SER A 143 18.50 6.78 -18.55
C SER A 143 17.16 7.26 -19.12
N SER A 144 16.90 8.56 -19.03
CA SER A 144 15.65 9.13 -19.54
C SER A 144 15.67 9.07 -21.07
N PRO A 145 14.64 8.53 -21.74
CA PRO A 145 14.50 8.68 -23.19
C PRO A 145 14.47 10.17 -23.61
N SER A 146 14.06 11.07 -22.71
CA SER A 146 14.06 12.51 -22.91
C SER A 146 15.45 13.17 -22.87
N SER A 147 16.50 12.47 -22.42
CA SER A 147 17.88 12.97 -22.47
C SER A 147 18.59 12.62 -23.77
N MET A 148 17.89 12.05 -24.77
CA MET A 148 18.40 12.05 -26.15
C MET A 148 18.23 13.46 -26.71
N PRO A 149 19.29 14.26 -26.86
CA PRO A 149 19.18 15.51 -27.59
C PRO A 149 18.75 15.18 -29.02
N TRP A 150 17.75 15.93 -29.49
CA TRP A 150 17.36 16.03 -30.89
C TRP A 150 18.62 16.18 -31.78
N GLY A 151 19.04 15.06 -32.37
CA GLY A 151 20.31 14.95 -33.07
C GLY A 151 20.30 13.84 -34.12
N TRP A 152 19.12 13.54 -34.70
CA TRP A 152 19.03 12.76 -35.93
C TRP A 152 19.13 13.69 -37.14
N SER A 153 20.31 14.28 -37.31
CA SER A 153 20.79 14.77 -38.60
C SER A 153 22.30 14.91 -38.50
N HIS A 154 23.01 13.90 -38.98
CA HIS A 154 24.01 14.05 -40.04
C HIS A 154 24.73 12.71 -40.24
N LYS A 155 24.80 12.28 -41.51
CA LYS A 155 25.84 11.36 -41.94
C LYS A 155 27.20 11.90 -41.49
N ARG A 156 28.02 11.03 -40.89
CA ARG A 156 29.48 10.83 -41.04
C ARG A 156 30.03 10.27 -39.71
N ALA A 157 30.45 9.02 -39.69
CA ALA A 157 31.80 8.54 -39.98
C ALA A 157 32.64 8.37 -38.70
N ARG A 158 32.85 7.10 -38.35
CA ARG A 158 34.01 6.45 -37.72
C ARG A 158 34.92 7.22 -36.73
N HIS A 159 35.25 6.46 -35.68
CA HIS A 159 36.38 6.55 -34.75
C HIS A 159 36.22 7.44 -33.53
N GLN A 160 36.04 6.80 -32.37
CA GLN A 160 36.82 7.14 -31.18
C GLN A 160 36.94 5.91 -30.26
N ARG A 161 38.19 5.65 -29.87
CA ARG A 161 38.67 4.54 -29.05
C ARG A 161 38.54 4.96 -27.58
N VAL A 162 37.88 4.16 -26.74
CA VAL A 162 37.84 4.39 -25.29
C VAL A 162 39.08 3.75 -24.67
N SER A 163 39.95 4.57 -24.08
CA SER A 163 41.08 4.12 -23.24
C SER A 163 40.71 4.31 -21.76
N ARG A 164 40.77 3.21 -20.98
CA ARG A 164 40.62 3.21 -19.51
C ARG A 164 41.95 3.66 -18.86
N PRO A 165 41.96 4.36 -17.72
CA PRO A 165 43.17 4.64 -16.97
C PRO A 165 43.63 3.39 -16.18
N PRO A 166 44.95 3.22 -15.92
CA PRO A 166 45.47 2.10 -15.14
C PRO A 166 45.25 2.30 -13.62
N PRO A 167 45.24 1.22 -12.83
CA PRO A 167 45.10 1.30 -11.37
C PRO A 167 46.37 1.81 -10.69
N CYS A 168 46.20 2.62 -9.64
CA CYS A 168 47.28 3.03 -8.75
C CYS A 168 47.76 1.85 -7.89
N SER A 169 49.09 1.77 -7.72
CA SER A 169 49.77 0.93 -6.74
C SER A 169 49.69 1.51 -5.32
#